data_AF-A0A3S4KC59-F1
#
_entry.id   AF-A0A3S4KC59-F1
#
_cell.length_a   1.000
_cell.length_b   1.000
_cell.length_c   1.000
_cell.angle_alpha   90.00
_cell.angle_beta   90.00
_cell.angle_gamma   90.00
#
_symmetry.space_group_name_H-M   'P 1'
#
loop_
_entity.id
_entity.type
_entity.pdbx_description
1 polymer ?
#
loop_
_entity_poly.entity_id
_entity_poly.type
_entity_poly.pdbx_seq_one_letter_code
_entity_poly.pdbx_strand_id
1 'polypeptide(L)'
;MTSSFLTGCATNKALLAKAYTDKAKAEAAQTALQAAEKRVQEARRMPAWPDECRRHHHSGIVLGDRQDVANWKADNAIGAGNDQTDACAALYDKWRNAREAKP
;
A
#
# COMPACT_ATOMS: atom_id res chain seq x y z
N MET A 1 11.91 -42.22 -61.08
CA MET A 1 12.96 -41.54 -60.30
C MET A 1 12.31 -40.47 -59.45
N THR A 2 11.93 -40.82 -58.23
CA THR A 2 11.31 -39.94 -57.23
C THR A 2 12.43 -39.31 -56.41
N SER A 3 12.77 -38.05 -56.71
CA SER A 3 13.76 -37.30 -55.93
C SER A 3 13.04 -36.58 -54.80
N SER A 4 12.95 -37.22 -53.64
CA SER A 4 12.49 -36.60 -52.41
C SER A 4 13.62 -35.74 -51.85
N PHE A 5 13.57 -34.43 -52.11
CA PHE A 5 14.41 -33.46 -51.42
C PHE A 5 13.92 -33.35 -49.97
N LEU A 6 14.51 -34.16 -49.09
CA LEU A 6 14.55 -33.88 -47.66
C LEU A 6 15.55 -32.73 -47.46
N THR A 7 15.14 -31.50 -47.81
CA THR A 7 15.74 -30.30 -47.23
C THR A 7 15.38 -30.32 -45.75
N GLY A 8 16.20 -31.03 -44.98
CA GLY A 8 16.11 -31.04 -43.53
C GLY A 8 16.06 -29.60 -43.03
N CYS A 9 15.24 -29.38 -42.00
CA CYS A 9 15.16 -28.12 -41.27
C CYS A 9 16.56 -27.75 -40.76
N ALA A 10 17.36 -27.09 -41.59
CA ALA A 10 18.61 -26.48 -41.16
C ALA A 10 18.20 -25.32 -40.26
N THR A 11 18.23 -25.56 -38.94
CA THR A 11 17.96 -24.52 -37.94
C THR A 11 18.89 -23.35 -38.23
N ASN A 12 18.31 -22.22 -38.62
CA ASN A 12 19.06 -21.01 -38.89
C ASN A 12 19.72 -20.56 -37.56
N LYS A 13 21.02 -20.85 -37.42
CA LYS A 13 21.77 -20.61 -36.18
C LYS A 13 21.74 -19.14 -35.76
N ALA A 14 21.65 -18.21 -36.71
CA ALA A 14 21.54 -16.78 -36.40
C ALA A 14 20.18 -16.42 -35.80
N LEU A 15 19.09 -16.99 -36.34
CA LEU A 15 17.75 -16.82 -35.74
C LEU A 15 17.66 -17.47 -34.36
N LEU A 16 18.26 -18.65 -34.18
CA LEU A 16 18.31 -19.34 -32.89
C LEU A 16 19.10 -18.52 -31.85
N ALA A 17 20.28 -18.01 -32.21
CA ALA A 17 21.09 -17.15 -31.34
C ALA A 17 20.33 -15.87 -30.95
N LYS A 18 19.63 -15.25 -31.91
CA LYS A 18 18.78 -14.09 -31.65
C LYS A 18 17.67 -14.41 -30.64
N ALA A 19 16.97 -15.53 -30.82
CA ALA A 19 15.92 -15.96 -29.90
C ALA A 19 16.44 -16.17 -28.47
N TYR A 20 17.64 -16.76 -28.29
CA TYR A 20 18.27 -16.88 -26.98
C TYR A 20 18.63 -15.53 -26.37
N THR A 21 19.16 -14.59 -27.16
CA THR A 21 19.45 -13.24 -26.66
C THR A 21 18.20 -12.46 -26.27
N ASP A 22 17.11 -12.60 -27.03
CA ASP A 22 15.84 -11.95 -26.73
C ASP A 22 15.21 -12.55 -25.46
N LYS A 23 15.30 -13.87 -25.29
CA LYS A 23 14.91 -14.55 -24.04
C LYS A 23 15.70 -14.04 -22.84
N ALA A 24 17.03 -13.97 -22.95
CA ALA A 24 17.89 -13.47 -21.87
C ALA A 24 17.56 -12.02 -21.48
N LYS A 25 17.27 -11.16 -22.47
CA LYS A 25 16.81 -9.79 -22.23
C LYS A 25 15.45 -9.74 -21.54
N ALA A 26 14.51 -10.61 -21.93
CA ALA A 26 13.20 -10.69 -21.28
C ALA A 26 13.31 -11.13 -19.81
N GLU A 27 14.14 -12.13 -19.52
CA GLU A 27 14.41 -12.60 -18.15
C GLU A 27 15.07 -11.50 -17.30
N ALA A 28 16.04 -10.77 -17.87
CA ALA A 28 16.67 -9.64 -17.21
C ALA A 28 15.67 -8.51 -16.93
N ALA A 29 14.80 -8.19 -17.88
CA ALA A 29 13.74 -7.20 -17.70
C ALA A 29 12.75 -7.62 -16.61
N GLN A 30 12.36 -8.89 -16.56
CA GLN A 30 11.45 -9.40 -15.55
C GLN A 30 12.07 -9.35 -14.14
N THR A 31 13.36 -9.67 -14.03
CA THR A 31 14.10 -9.54 -12.77
C THR A 31 14.16 -8.07 -12.31
N ALA A 32 14.42 -7.14 -13.23
CA ALA A 32 14.42 -5.71 -12.93
C ALA A 32 13.04 -5.20 -12.49
N LEU A 33 11.97 -5.66 -13.14
CA LEU A 33 10.59 -5.33 -12.74
C LEU A 33 10.27 -5.86 -11.34
N GLN A 34 10.64 -7.11 -11.03
CA GLN A 34 10.43 -7.66 -9.68
C GLN A 34 11.18 -6.88 -8.60
N ALA A 35 12.42 -6.46 -8.88
CA ALA A 35 13.19 -5.62 -7.96
C ALA A 35 12.56 -4.24 -7.77
N ALA A 36 12.05 -3.63 -8.84
CA ALA A 36 11.33 -2.36 -8.80
C ALA A 36 10.01 -2.49 -8.02
N GLU A 37 9.24 -3.55 -8.26
CA GLU A 37 7.99 -3.87 -7.56
C GLU A 37 8.23 -3.96 -6.05
N LYS A 38 9.27 -4.69 -5.60
CA LYS A 38 9.63 -4.77 -4.18
C LYS A 38 9.87 -3.40 -3.56
N ARG A 39 10.65 -2.55 -4.21
CA ARG A 39 10.93 -1.18 -3.74
C ARG A 39 9.67 -0.32 -3.68
N VAL A 40 8.76 -0.47 -4.66
CA VAL A 40 7.47 0.22 -4.66
C VAL A 40 6.61 -0.25 -3.49
N GLN A 41 6.55 -1.56 -3.21
CA GLN A 41 5.76 -2.09 -2.09
C GLN A 41 6.33 -1.65 -0.73
N GLU A 42 7.65 -1.61 -0.58
CA GLU A 42 8.30 -1.06 0.61
C GLU A 42 7.98 0.43 0.80
N ALA A 43 8.08 1.23 -0.26
CA ALA A 43 7.76 2.67 -0.22
C ALA A 43 6.27 2.97 0.04
N ARG A 44 5.38 2.01 -0.20
CA ARG A 44 3.94 2.15 0.07
C ARG A 44 3.58 1.92 1.53
N ARG A 45 4.44 1.27 2.32
CA ARG A 45 4.21 1.01 3.75
C ARG A 45 4.02 2.33 4.48
N MET A 46 2.88 2.48 5.16
CA MET A 46 2.62 3.59 6.04
C MET A 46 2.98 3.21 7.49
N PRO A 47 3.42 4.17 8.32
CA PRO A 47 3.63 3.91 9.74
C PRO A 47 2.31 3.51 10.42
N ALA A 48 2.38 2.98 11.63
CA ALA A 48 1.17 2.84 12.45
C ALA A 48 0.69 4.23 12.89
N TRP A 49 -0.63 4.44 12.95
CA TRP A 49 -1.17 5.61 13.65
C TRP A 49 -0.99 5.38 15.15
N PRO A 50 -0.38 6.30 15.89
CA PRO A 50 -0.17 6.10 17.33
C PRO A 50 -1.50 5.97 18.08
N ASP A 51 -1.54 5.09 19.08
CA ASP A 51 -2.76 4.82 19.85
C ASP A 51 -3.20 6.04 20.67
N GLU A 52 -2.25 6.85 21.15
CA GLU A 52 -2.54 8.10 21.83
C GLU A 52 -3.28 9.10 20.94
N CYS A 53 -3.08 9.04 19.63
CA CYS A 53 -3.76 9.88 18.65
C CYS A 53 -5.18 9.40 18.32
N ARG A 54 -5.63 8.28 18.91
CA ARG A 54 -7.03 7.81 18.85
C ARG A 54 -7.79 8.06 20.14
N ARG A 55 -7.12 8.57 21.16
CA ARG A 55 -7.70 8.71 22.49
C ARG A 55 -8.78 9.80 22.48
N HIS A 56 -9.95 9.45 23.01
CA HIS A 56 -10.97 10.43 23.33
C HIS A 56 -10.65 11.13 24.64
N HIS A 57 -10.95 12.42 24.67
CA HIS A 57 -10.85 13.25 25.86
C HIS A 57 -12.25 13.42 26.48
N HIS A 58 -12.31 13.47 27.80
CA HIS A 58 -13.57 13.61 28.53
C HIS A 58 -13.48 14.78 29.51
N SER A 59 -14.61 15.47 29.68
CA SER A 59 -14.75 16.66 30.52
C SER A 59 -14.55 16.40 32.02
N GLY A 60 -14.84 15.20 32.50
CA GLY A 60 -14.72 14.84 33.93
C GLY A 60 -15.72 15.55 34.84
N ILE A 61 -16.91 15.90 34.34
CA ILE A 61 -18.00 16.50 35.12
C ILE A 61 -18.57 15.46 36.10
N VAL A 62 -18.90 15.89 37.31
CA VAL A 62 -19.51 15.05 38.35
C VAL A 62 -20.77 15.69 38.93
N LEU A 63 -21.63 14.88 39.55
CA LEU A 63 -22.84 15.35 40.23
C LEU A 63 -22.46 16.28 41.40
N GLY A 64 -22.98 17.50 41.39
CA GLY A 64 -22.67 18.54 42.38
C GLY A 64 -21.66 19.60 41.90
N ASP A 65 -21.09 19.45 40.70
CA ASP A 65 -20.32 20.54 40.08
C ASP A 65 -21.20 21.79 39.91
N ARG A 66 -20.64 22.96 40.26
CA ARG A 66 -21.27 24.25 39.98
C ARG A 66 -21.40 24.44 38.47
N GLN A 67 -22.49 25.03 38.01
CA GLN A 67 -22.87 25.04 36.60
C GLN A 67 -21.85 25.72 35.66
N ASP A 68 -21.14 26.73 36.14
CA ASP A 68 -20.01 27.37 35.46
C ASP A 68 -18.78 26.45 35.32
N VAL A 69 -18.48 25.68 36.36
CA VAL A 69 -17.41 24.67 36.38
C VAL A 69 -17.77 23.51 35.45
N ALA A 70 -19.03 23.08 35.44
CA ALA A 70 -19.52 22.07 34.53
C ALA A 70 -19.42 22.53 33.07
N ASN A 71 -19.83 23.77 32.74
CA ASN A 71 -19.70 24.32 31.38
C ASN A 71 -18.24 24.41 30.94
N TRP A 72 -17.34 24.87 31.80
CA TRP A 72 -15.91 24.90 31.50
C TRP A 72 -15.33 23.51 31.21
N LYS A 73 -15.74 22.50 31.99
CA LYS A 73 -15.36 21.11 31.74
C LYS A 73 -16.00 20.58 30.45
N ALA A 74 -17.27 20.90 30.21
CA ALA A 74 -18.13 20.30 29.19
C ALA A 74 -17.87 20.77 27.77
N ASP A 75 -17.19 21.90 27.60
CA ASP A 75 -17.26 22.72 26.39
C ASP A 75 -17.35 21.88 25.10
N ASN A 76 -18.31 22.21 24.24
CA ASN A 76 -18.65 21.44 23.02
C ASN A 76 -17.44 21.14 22.12
N ALA A 77 -16.36 21.92 22.27
CA ALA A 77 -15.07 21.67 21.65
C ALA A 77 -14.53 20.26 21.93
N ILE A 78 -14.80 19.66 23.10
CA ILE A 78 -14.36 18.29 23.41
C ILE A 78 -15.12 17.26 22.56
N GLY A 79 -16.45 17.41 22.46
CA GLY A 79 -17.28 16.53 21.64
C GLY A 79 -16.86 16.61 20.17
N ALA A 80 -16.82 17.82 19.61
CA ALA A 80 -16.38 18.06 18.23
C ALA A 80 -14.92 17.60 17.99
N GLY A 81 -14.05 17.74 19.00
CA GLY A 81 -12.67 17.28 18.94
C GLY A 81 -12.54 15.75 18.92
N ASN A 82 -13.35 15.04 19.70
CA ASN A 82 -13.39 13.57 19.65
C ASN A 82 -13.98 13.07 18.32
N ASP A 83 -15.04 13.72 17.83
CA ASP A 83 -15.62 13.40 16.52
C ASP A 83 -14.59 13.61 15.39
N GLN A 84 -13.83 14.71 15.45
CA GLN A 84 -12.72 14.95 14.53
C GLN A 84 -11.62 13.89 14.67
N THR A 85 -11.28 13.49 15.89
CA THR A 85 -10.31 12.43 16.17
C THR A 85 -10.72 11.12 15.49
N ASP A 86 -11.99 10.73 15.63
CA ASP A 86 -12.53 9.54 14.99
C ASP A 86 -12.52 9.64 13.46
N ALA A 87 -12.95 10.78 12.93
CA ALA A 87 -12.97 11.02 11.49
C ALA A 87 -11.56 10.94 10.88
N CYS A 88 -10.56 11.55 11.52
CA CYS A 88 -9.18 11.53 11.09
C CYS A 88 -8.56 10.13 11.20
N ALA A 89 -8.79 9.43 12.31
CA ALA A 89 -8.31 8.07 12.50
C ALA A 89 -8.90 7.10 11.45
N ALA A 90 -10.20 7.20 11.20
CA ALA A 90 -10.87 6.40 10.17
C ALA A 90 -10.37 6.71 8.75
N LEU A 91 -10.09 7.98 8.45
CA LEU A 91 -9.50 8.38 7.17
C LEU A 91 -8.08 7.81 6.99
N TYR A 92 -7.27 7.87 8.05
CA TYR A 92 -5.94 7.27 8.05
C TYR A 92 -5.99 5.77 7.78
N ASP A 93 -6.89 5.05 8.45
CA ASP A 93 -7.06 3.61 8.27
C ASP A 93 -7.47 3.27 6.83
N LYS A 94 -8.35 4.06 6.22
CA LYS A 94 -8.71 3.92 4.80
C LYS A 94 -7.49 4.07 3.89
N TRP A 95 -6.67 5.11 4.10
CA TRP A 95 -5.47 5.33 3.30
C TRP A 95 -4.43 4.24 3.50
N ARG A 96 -4.22 3.81 4.75
CA ARG A 96 -3.31 2.72 5.09
C ARG A 96 -3.72 1.43 4.41
N ASN A 97 -4.99 1.03 4.55
CA ASN A 97 -5.54 -0.17 3.92
C ASN A 97 -5.49 -0.12 2.39
N ALA A 98 -5.63 1.07 1.78
CA ALA A 98 -5.54 1.24 0.34
C ALA A 98 -4.10 1.15 -0.19
N ARG A 99 -3.11 1.55 0.62
CA ARG A 99 -1.69 1.63 0.20
C ARG A 99 -0.90 0.39 0.55
N GLU A 100 -1.18 -0.25 1.68
CA GLU A 100 -0.46 -1.46 2.10
C GLU A 100 -0.63 -2.59 1.07
N ALA A 101 0.47 -3.30 0.81
CA ALA A 101 0.47 -4.45 -0.07
C ALA A 101 -0.48 -5.50 0.47
N LYS A 102 -1.48 -5.90 -0.32
CA LYS A 102 -2.38 -7.00 0.03
C LYS A 102 -1.61 -8.32 -0.05
N PRO A 103 -1.83 -9.25 0.89
CA PRO A 103 -1.22 -10.58 0.85
C PRO A 103 -1.64 -11.38 -0.38
#